data_AF-A0A4Q0ME19-F1
#
_entry.id   AF-A0A4Q0ME19-F1
#
_cell.length_a   1.000
_cell.length_b   1.000
_cell.length_c   1.000
_cell.angle_alpha   90.00
_cell.angle_beta   90.00
_cell.angle_gamma   90.00
#
_symmetry.space_group_name_H-M   'P 1'
#
loop_
_entity.id
_entity.type
_entity.pdbx_description
1 polymer ?
#
loop_
_entity_poly.entity_id
_entity_poly.type
_entity_poly.pdbx_seq_one_letter_code
_entity_poly.pdbx_strand_id
1 'polypeptide(L)'
;MVNVSGEIAFAGQPAQVSVPSDAKAHYFVLDVRKVGPNLIQMSSRREGPSGVSFAKREIDCAKGQARYISEGDTIEELARLNPVSKMGPLIEGSISTVMSRAGCRIAGVELRGVEQ
;
A
#
# COMPACT_ATOMS: atom_id res chain seq x y z
N MET A 1 -34.54 -2.87 -7.67
CA MET A 1 -33.82 -2.23 -6.54
C MET A 1 -32.35 -2.42 -6.81
N VAL A 2 -31.62 -1.34 -7.07
CA VAL A 2 -30.18 -1.38 -7.35
C VAL A 2 -29.48 -1.34 -5.99
N ASN A 3 -28.83 -2.44 -5.62
CA ASN A 3 -28.13 -2.52 -4.34
C ASN A 3 -26.79 -1.76 -4.49
N VAL A 4 -26.62 -0.74 -3.65
CA VAL A 4 -25.42 0.10 -3.60
C VAL A 4 -24.36 -0.67 -2.83
N SER A 5 -23.40 -1.28 -3.52
CA SER A 5 -22.21 -1.86 -2.89
C SER A 5 -21.07 -1.84 -3.89
N GLY A 6 -20.28 -0.76 -3.86
CA GLY A 6 -19.04 -0.60 -4.62
C GLY A 6 -17.92 -1.50 -4.07
N GLU A 7 -18.18 -2.80 -3.91
CA GLU A 7 -17.16 -3.76 -3.52
C GLU A 7 -16.30 -4.07 -4.74
N ILE A 8 -15.19 -3.36 -4.87
CA ILE A 8 -14.06 -3.91 -5.63
C ILE A 8 -13.60 -5.15 -4.86
N ALA A 9 -13.97 -6.31 -5.37
CA ALA A 9 -13.59 -7.59 -4.79
C ALA A 9 -12.06 -7.72 -4.82
N PHE A 10 -11.43 -7.66 -3.65
CA PHE A 10 -10.07 -8.11 -3.46
C PHE A 10 -10.06 -9.63 -3.63
N ALA A 11 -9.28 -10.14 -4.57
CA ALA A 11 -9.27 -11.56 -4.92
C ALA A 11 -8.68 -12.48 -3.82
N GLY A 12 -8.37 -11.93 -2.63
CA GLY A 12 -7.90 -12.65 -1.45
C GLY A 12 -8.25 -11.91 -0.16
N GLN A 13 -8.16 -12.61 0.97
CA GLN A 13 -8.35 -11.98 2.28
C GLN A 13 -7.23 -10.95 2.54
N PRO A 14 -7.54 -9.77 3.10
CA PRO A 14 -6.53 -8.78 3.46
C PRO A 14 -5.43 -9.35 4.35
N ALA A 15 -4.17 -9.10 4.02
CA ALA A 15 -3.04 -9.53 4.83
C ALA A 15 -2.71 -8.46 5.88
N GLN A 16 -2.90 -8.77 7.16
CA GLN A 16 -2.53 -7.87 8.24
C GLN A 16 -1.01 -7.74 8.37
N VAL A 17 -0.52 -6.52 8.57
CA VAL A 17 0.90 -6.20 8.71
C VAL A 17 1.13 -5.52 10.05
N SER A 18 2.08 -6.04 10.83
CA SER A 18 2.53 -5.38 12.06
C SER A 18 3.43 -4.20 11.71
N VAL A 19 3.08 -3.01 12.20
CA VAL A 19 3.84 -1.78 11.99
C VAL A 19 4.25 -1.21 13.35
N PRO A 20 5.47 -1.51 13.84
CA PRO A 20 5.89 -1.14 15.21
C PRO A 20 5.91 0.36 15.48
N SER A 21 6.15 1.19 14.45
CA SER A 21 6.19 2.64 14.55
C SER A 21 4.80 3.30 14.71
N ASP A 22 3.70 2.56 14.54
CA ASP A 22 2.33 3.03 14.81
C ASP A 22 1.50 1.94 15.52
N ALA A 23 1.82 1.72 16.80
CA ALA A 23 1.19 0.67 17.62
C ALA A 23 -0.31 0.90 17.90
N LYS A 24 -0.85 2.09 17.60
CA LYS A 24 -2.28 2.41 17.81
C LYS A 24 -3.14 2.10 16.59
N ALA A 25 -2.54 1.66 15.47
CA ALA A 25 -3.24 1.38 14.25
C ALA A 25 -3.02 -0.05 13.75
N HIS A 26 -3.98 -0.54 12.99
CA HIS A 26 -3.93 -1.81 12.28
C HIS A 26 -3.77 -1.55 10.78
N TYR A 27 -2.83 -2.27 10.17
CA TYR A 27 -2.53 -2.10 8.75
C TYR A 27 -2.81 -3.39 7.98
N PHE A 28 -3.33 -3.23 6.77
CA PHE A 28 -3.71 -4.32 5.90
C PHE A 28 -3.23 -4.06 4.48
N VAL A 29 -2.66 -5.07 3.84
CA VAL A 29 -2.47 -5.12 2.39
C VAL A 29 -3.74 -5.73 1.80
N LEU A 30 -4.39 -4.99 0.90
CA LEU A 30 -5.66 -5.39 0.28
C LEU A 30 -5.45 -6.05 -1.09
N ASP A 31 -4.55 -5.48 -1.89
CA ASP A 31 -4.21 -5.97 -3.23
C ASP A 31 -2.72 -5.73 -3.51
N VAL A 32 -2.12 -6.65 -4.28
CA VAL A 32 -0.78 -6.49 -4.83
C VAL A 32 -0.76 -6.98 -6.26
N ARG A 33 -0.35 -6.10 -7.17
CA ARG A 33 -0.20 -6.43 -8.60
C ARG A 33 1.22 -6.15 -9.06
N LYS A 34 1.86 -7.13 -9.71
CA LYS A 34 3.09 -6.89 -10.47
C LYS A 34 2.79 -6.05 -11.71
N VAL A 35 3.55 -4.98 -11.89
CA VAL A 35 3.52 -4.13 -13.10
C VAL A 35 4.87 -4.08 -13.83
N GLY A 36 5.90 -4.72 -13.25
CA GLY A 36 7.20 -4.97 -13.85
C GLY A 36 8.02 -5.98 -13.03
N PRO A 37 9.28 -6.28 -13.41
CA PRO A 37 10.09 -7.29 -12.72
C PRO A 37 10.30 -7.02 -11.23
N ASN A 38 10.55 -5.76 -10.87
CA ASN A 38 10.70 -5.30 -9.48
C ASN A 38 9.66 -4.23 -9.12
N LEU A 39 8.71 -3.96 -10.00
CA LEU A 39 7.75 -2.87 -9.85
C LEU A 39 6.37 -3.44 -9.52
N ILE A 40 5.80 -3.01 -8.40
CA ILE A 40 4.47 -3.45 -7.95
C ILE A 40 3.55 -2.25 -7.71
N GLN A 41 2.25 -2.50 -7.79
CA GLN A 41 1.22 -1.63 -7.23
C GLN A 41 0.57 -2.33 -6.04
N MET A 42 0.36 -1.59 -4.96
CA MET A 42 -0.22 -2.12 -3.72
C MET A 42 -1.31 -1.19 -3.21
N SER A 43 -2.47 -1.75 -2.92
CA SER A 43 -3.54 -1.08 -2.17
C SER A 43 -3.49 -1.52 -0.71
N SER A 44 -3.70 -0.58 0.20
CA SER A 44 -3.60 -0.81 1.64
C SER A 44 -4.67 -0.05 2.40
N ARG A 45 -4.99 -0.54 3.60
CA ARG A 45 -5.89 0.09 4.56
C ARG A 45 -5.18 0.27 5.90
N ARG A 46 -5.40 1.41 6.53
CA ARG A 46 -5.03 1.70 7.91
C ARG A 46 -6.29 1.94 8.71
N GLU A 47 -6.43 1.30 9.85
CA GLU A 47 -7.48 1.56 10.83
C GLU A 47 -6.83 2.08 12.11
N GLY A 48 -7.17 3.29 12.56
CA GLY A 48 -6.61 3.86 13.79
C GLY A 48 -7.57 4.81 14.48
N PRO A 49 -7.15 5.47 15.57
CA PRO A 49 -8.01 6.35 16.36
C PRO A 49 -8.57 7.54 15.57
N SER A 50 -7.86 7.96 14.52
CA SER A 50 -8.25 9.05 13.62
C SER A 50 -9.21 8.60 12.51
N GLY A 51 -9.62 7.33 12.47
CA GLY A 51 -10.46 6.77 11.43
C GLY A 51 -9.74 5.77 10.54
N VAL A 52 -10.35 5.49 9.39
CA VAL A 52 -9.87 4.54 8.39
C VAL A 52 -9.34 5.32 7.20
N SER A 53 -8.17 4.93 6.71
CA SER A 53 -7.62 5.48 5.47
C SER A 53 -7.13 4.39 4.53
N PHE A 54 -7.14 4.71 3.25
CA PHE A 54 -6.76 3.85 2.16
C PHE A 54 -5.66 4.52 1.35
N ALA A 55 -4.73 3.71 0.83
CA ALA A 55 -3.68 4.20 -0.04
C ALA A 55 -3.33 3.17 -1.10
N LYS A 56 -3.15 3.64 -2.33
CA LYS A 56 -2.56 2.89 -3.43
C LYS A 56 -1.18 3.45 -3.73
N ARG A 57 -0.17 2.59 -3.76
CA ARG A 57 1.23 2.96 -4.01
C ARG A 57 1.79 2.21 -5.21
N GLU A 58 2.73 2.83 -5.90
CA GLU A 58 3.67 2.14 -6.78
C GLU A 58 5.01 2.02 -6.07
N ILE A 59 5.64 0.84 -6.14
CA ILE A 59 6.84 0.52 -5.38
C ILE A 59 7.85 -0.15 -6.30
N ASP A 60 9.05 0.42 -6.40
CA ASP A 60 10.23 -0.24 -6.98
C ASP A 60 10.95 -1.00 -5.86
N CYS A 61 10.70 -2.30 -5.79
CA CYS A 61 11.26 -3.20 -4.78
C CYS A 61 12.79 -3.33 -4.88
N ALA A 62 13.40 -3.05 -6.04
CA ALA A 62 14.85 -3.16 -6.19
C ALA A 62 15.56 -1.90 -5.71
N LYS A 63 14.97 -0.72 -5.95
CA LYS A 63 15.55 0.57 -5.58
C LYS A 63 15.11 1.09 -4.22
N GLY A 64 14.13 0.46 -3.58
CA GLY A 64 13.62 0.92 -2.30
C GLY A 64 12.91 2.25 -2.43
N GLN A 65 12.13 2.43 -3.49
CA GLN A 65 11.44 3.68 -3.77
C GLN A 65 9.94 3.47 -3.91
N ALA A 66 9.15 4.46 -3.52
CA ALA A 66 7.71 4.42 -3.66
C ALA A 66 7.11 5.77 -4.01
N ARG A 67 5.90 5.74 -4.55
CA ARG A 67 5.03 6.92 -4.71
C ARG A 67 3.58 6.57 -4.44
N TYR A 68 2.80 7.55 -4.02
CA TYR A 68 1.36 7.43 -3.94
C TYR A 68 0.75 7.60 -5.34
N ILE A 69 -0.12 6.65 -5.70
CA ILE A 69 -0.97 6.72 -6.89
C ILE A 69 -2.30 7.37 -6.52
N SER A 70 -2.85 7.02 -5.36
CA SER A 70 -4.10 7.56 -4.83
C SER A 70 -4.18 7.30 -3.33
N GLU A 71 -4.98 8.10 -2.63
CA GLU A 71 -5.28 7.96 -1.21
C GLU A 71 -6.66 8.55 -0.90
N GLY A 72 -7.24 8.14 0.22
CA GLY A 72 -8.55 8.63 0.66
C GLY A 72 -9.04 7.92 1.90
N ASP A 73 -10.24 8.29 2.34
CA ASP A 73 -10.89 7.70 3.51
C ASP A 73 -11.84 6.55 3.11
N THR A 74 -12.09 6.38 1.82
CA THR A 74 -12.87 5.27 1.27
C THR A 74 -12.15 4.50 0.15
N ILE A 75 -12.62 3.29 -0.14
CA ILE A 75 -12.06 2.46 -1.23
C ILE A 75 -12.33 3.09 -2.61
N GLU A 76 -13.48 3.75 -2.78
CA GLU A 76 -13.86 4.40 -4.04
C GLU A 76 -12.92 5.55 -4.39
N GLU A 77 -12.36 6.22 -3.38
CA GLU A 77 -11.39 7.29 -3.57
C GLU A 77 -10.05 6.79 -4.13
N LEU A 78 -9.72 5.50 -3.96
CA LEU A 78 -8.55 4.92 -4.61
C LEU A 78 -8.63 4.91 -6.14
N ALA A 79 -9.83 5.06 -6.72
CA ALA A 79 -10.00 5.20 -8.17
C ALA A 79 -9.58 6.59 -8.67
N ARG A 80 -9.46 7.60 -7.80
CA ARG A 80 -9.07 8.97 -8.14
C ARG A 80 -7.55 9.08 -8.11
N LEU A 81 -6.93 9.15 -9.30
CA LEU A 81 -5.48 9.25 -9.41
C LEU A 81 -5.00 10.61 -8.89
N ASN A 82 -4.00 10.57 -8.01
CA ASN A 82 -3.23 11.74 -7.62
C ASN A 82 -2.38 12.23 -8.81
N PRO A 83 -1.99 13.52 -8.82
CA PRO A 83 -0.97 14.01 -9.75
C PRO A 83 0.27 13.13 -9.69
N VAL A 84 0.86 12.87 -10.85
CA VAL A 84 2.03 11.98 -10.95
C VAL A 84 3.19 12.59 -10.15
N SER A 85 3.48 11.98 -9.01
CA SER A 85 4.64 12.30 -8.20
C SER A 85 5.85 11.49 -8.62
N LYS A 86 7.03 12.06 -8.41
CA LYS A 86 8.29 11.31 -8.49
C LYS A 86 8.32 10.29 -7.34
N MET A 87 8.92 9.14 -7.59
CA MET A 87 9.20 8.20 -6.51
C MET A 87 10.20 8.82 -5.54
N GLY A 88 9.92 8.66 -4.25
CA GLY A 88 10.83 9.01 -3.16
C GLY A 88 11.44 7.75 -2.55
N PRO A 89 12.56 7.90 -1.82
CA PRO A 89 13.16 6.78 -1.10
C PRO A 89 12.25 6.29 0.04
N LEU A 90 12.35 5.00 0.32
CA LEU A 90 11.81 4.37 1.50
C LEU A 90 12.86 4.42 2.61
N ILE A 91 12.46 4.94 3.78
CA ILE A 91 13.33 5.10 4.95
C ILE A 91 13.08 3.95 5.93
N GLU A 92 14.12 3.30 6.42
CA GLU A 92 14.01 2.16 7.33
C GLU A 92 13.20 2.52 8.59
N GLY A 93 12.39 1.58 9.08
CA GLY A 93 11.48 1.80 10.22
C GLY A 93 10.22 2.64 9.94
N SER A 94 10.12 3.31 8.79
CA SER A 94 8.90 4.04 8.41
C SER A 94 7.74 3.09 8.09
N ILE A 95 6.51 3.56 8.32
CA ILE A 95 5.27 2.84 7.95
C ILE A 95 5.31 2.43 6.46
N SER A 96 5.71 3.36 5.59
CA SER A 96 5.82 3.12 4.14
C SER A 96 6.77 1.98 3.82
N THR A 97 7.91 1.89 4.48
CA THR A 97 8.89 0.81 4.29
C THR A 97 8.34 -0.52 4.75
N VAL A 98 7.73 -0.59 5.93
CA VAL A 98 7.15 -1.82 6.46
C VAL A 98 6.06 -2.36 5.52
N MET A 99 5.15 -1.48 5.08
CA MET A 99 4.08 -1.84 4.15
C MET A 99 4.62 -2.24 2.78
N SER A 100 5.59 -1.49 2.22
CA SER A 100 6.23 -1.85 0.96
C SER A 100 6.96 -3.18 1.04
N ARG A 101 7.61 -3.50 2.17
CA ARG A 101 8.29 -4.78 2.38
C ARG A 101 7.30 -5.94 2.36
N ALA A 102 6.14 -5.77 3.00
CA ALA A 102 5.07 -6.75 2.95
C ALA A 102 4.53 -6.93 1.52
N GLY A 103 4.25 -5.83 0.81
CA GLY A 103 3.79 -5.85 -0.58
C GLY A 103 4.76 -6.56 -1.52
N CYS A 104 6.05 -6.21 -1.48
CA CYS A 104 7.07 -6.87 -2.28
C CYS A 104 7.13 -8.38 -1.98
N ARG A 105 7.10 -8.77 -0.69
CA ARG A 105 7.10 -10.19 -0.28
C ARG A 105 5.88 -10.95 -0.82
N ILE A 106 4.68 -10.36 -0.75
CA ILE A 106 3.45 -10.95 -1.31
C ILE A 106 3.59 -11.14 -2.82
N ALA A 107 4.23 -10.19 -3.52
CA ALA A 107 4.57 -10.35 -4.93
C ALA A 107 5.71 -11.37 -5.18
N GLY A 108 6.34 -11.95 -4.16
CA GLY A 108 7.51 -12.82 -4.34
C GLY A 108 8.75 -12.07 -4.83
N VAL A 109 8.91 -10.81 -4.41
CA VAL A 109 10.08 -9.97 -4.69
C VAL A 109 10.65 -9.47 -3.36
N GLU A 110 11.98 -9.44 -3.24
CA GLU A 110 12.63 -8.87 -2.05
C GLU A 110 12.71 -7.33 -2.16
N LEU A 111 12.31 -6.62 -1.10
CA LEU A 111 12.54 -5.19 -0.97
C LEU A 111 14.00 -4.92 -0.58
N ARG A 112 14.71 -4.20 -1.45
CA ARG A 112 16.11 -3.77 -1.31
C ARG A 112 16.22 -2.27 -1.53
N GLY A 113 17.40 -1.69 -1.30
CA GLY A 113 17.67 -0.27 -1.58
C GLY A 113 16.98 0.72 -0.63
N VAL A 114 16.52 0.25 0.54
CA VAL A 114 15.94 1.12 1.58
C VAL A 114 17.05 1.97 2.20
N GLU A 115 16.78 3.26 2.41
CA GLU A 115 17.70 4.20 3.06
C GLU A 115 17.64 4.08 4.59
N GLN A 116 18.75 4.41 5.26
CA GLN A 116 18.86 4.41 6.73
C GLN A 116 18.36 5.70 7.34
#